data_AF-J9H400-F1
#
_entry.id   AF-J9H400-F1
#
_cell.length_a   1.000
_cell.length_b   1.000
_cell.length_c   1.000
_cell.angle_alpha   90.00
_cell.angle_beta   90.00
_cell.angle_gamma   90.00
#
_symmetry.space_group_name_H-M   'P 1'
#
loop_
_entity.id
_entity.type
_entity.pdbx_description
1 polymer ?
#
loop_
_entity_poly.entity_id
_entity_poly.type
_entity_poly.pdbx_seq_one_letter_code
_entity_poly.pdbx_strand_id
1 'polypeptide(L)'
;MQPVTREKAQRESGRRKRQDEDYNELFLRRNEIKTRQCVYISRDVHGKILRIVNDIAGGEISVGGYVDTVLRQHLEQHKERINELYKKQREDLI
;
A
#
# COMPACT_ATOMS: atom_id res chain seq x y z
N MET A 1 -16.82 -32.17 -26.16
CA MET A 1 -16.77 -31.64 -24.79
C MET A 1 -15.53 -30.75 -24.67
N GLN A 2 -15.74 -29.44 -24.50
CA GLN A 2 -14.85 -28.40 -23.94
C GLN A 2 -13.57 -27.92 -24.68
N PRO A 3 -13.61 -26.67 -25.20
CA PRO A 3 -12.47 -25.75 -25.23
C PRO A 3 -12.82 -24.45 -24.50
N VAL A 4 -13.06 -24.49 -23.19
CA VAL A 4 -13.47 -23.28 -22.41
C VAL A 4 -12.43 -22.90 -21.35
N THR A 5 -11.44 -23.75 -21.09
CA THR A 5 -10.49 -23.58 -19.97
C THR A 5 -9.25 -22.75 -20.30
N ARG A 6 -8.84 -22.64 -21.57
CA ARG A 6 -7.56 -21.99 -21.93
C ARG A 6 -7.65 -20.45 -21.99
N GLU A 7 -8.80 -19.89 -22.38
CA GLU A 7 -8.99 -18.43 -22.49
C GLU A 7 -9.19 -17.76 -21.13
N LYS A 8 -9.86 -18.42 -20.18
CA LYS A 8 -10.03 -17.90 -18.81
C LYS A 8 -8.71 -17.78 -18.06
N ALA A 9 -7.83 -18.78 -18.19
CA ALA A 9 -6.51 -18.77 -17.55
C ALA A 9 -5.62 -17.63 -18.06
N GLN A 10 -5.67 -17.30 -19.35
CA GLN A 10 -4.87 -16.23 -19.96
C GLN A 10 -5.39 -14.83 -19.61
N ARG A 11 -6.72 -14.65 -19.49
CA ARG A 11 -7.32 -13.39 -19.01
C ARG A 11 -7.06 -13.17 -17.51
N GLU A 12 -7.13 -14.22 -16.69
CA GLU A 12 -6.77 -14.13 -15.27
C GLU A 12 -5.28 -13.85 -15.05
N SER A 13 -4.38 -14.49 -15.80
CA SER A 13 -2.95 -14.22 -15.68
C SER A 13 -2.60 -12.78 -16.07
N GLY A 14 -3.25 -12.24 -17.11
CA GLY A 14 -3.08 -10.84 -17.51
C GLY A 14 -3.64 -9.84 -16.50
N ARG A 15 -4.78 -10.16 -15.86
CA ARG A 15 -5.39 -9.31 -14.82
C ARG A 15 -4.57 -9.32 -13.52
N ARG A 16 -4.07 -10.48 -13.08
CA ARG A 16 -3.21 -10.60 -11.90
C ARG A 16 -1.90 -9.84 -12.10
N LYS A 17 -1.26 -9.99 -13.26
CA LYS A 17 -0.01 -9.30 -13.57
C LYS A 17 -0.14 -7.76 -13.55
N ARG A 18 -1.26 -7.21 -14.05
CA ARG A 18 -1.54 -5.77 -13.95
C ARG A 18 -1.74 -5.32 -12.50
N GLN A 19 -2.47 -6.08 -11.69
CA GLN A 19 -2.68 -5.77 -10.27
C GLN A 19 -1.37 -5.84 -9.46
N ASP A 20 -0.48 -6.78 -9.80
CA ASP A 20 0.84 -6.90 -9.17
C ASP A 20 1.75 -5.70 -9.56
N GLU A 21 1.71 -5.27 -10.82
CA GLU A 21 2.39 -4.05 -11.28
C GLU A 21 1.86 -2.81 -10.56
N ASP A 22 0.52 -2.65 -10.45
CA ASP A 22 -0.11 -1.55 -9.72
C ASP A 22 0.34 -1.51 -8.24
N TYR A 23 0.44 -2.67 -7.57
CA TYR A 23 0.89 -2.74 -6.18
C TYR A 23 2.35 -2.30 -6.01
N ASN A 24 3.24 -2.79 -6.87
CA ASN A 24 4.66 -2.45 -6.79
C ASN A 24 4.88 -0.96 -7.07
N GLU A 25 4.16 -0.39 -8.03
CA GLU A 25 4.23 1.04 -8.33
C GLU A 25 3.68 1.91 -7.19
N LEU A 26 2.60 1.48 -6.55
CA LEU A 26 1.97 2.26 -5.49
C LEU A 26 2.76 2.21 -4.18
N PHE A 27 3.27 1.03 -3.78
CA PHE A 27 3.77 0.83 -2.42
C PHE A 27 5.27 0.55 -2.30
N LEU A 28 5.93 0.10 -3.37
CA LEU A 28 7.34 -0.31 -3.33
C LEU A 28 8.29 0.68 -4.02
N ARG A 29 7.78 1.84 -4.49
CA ARG A 29 8.63 2.89 -5.07
C ARG A 29 9.52 3.54 -4.02
N ARG A 30 10.75 3.86 -4.44
CA ARG A 30 11.72 4.59 -3.64
C ARG A 30 11.14 5.95 -3.23
N ASN A 31 10.97 6.14 -1.92
CA ASN A 31 10.45 7.36 -1.34
C ASN A 31 11.45 7.95 -0.34
N GLU A 32 11.96 9.14 -0.63
CA GLU A 32 12.91 9.84 0.22
C GLU A 32 12.16 10.80 1.15
N ILE A 33 11.91 10.35 2.38
CA ILE A 33 11.31 11.18 3.42
C ILE A 33 12.38 12.10 4.01
N LYS A 34 12.31 13.39 3.68
CA LYS A 34 13.24 14.43 4.17
C LYS A 34 12.99 14.83 5.63
N THR A 35 11.74 14.84 6.08
CA THR A 35 11.33 15.20 7.45
C THR A 35 10.55 14.05 8.08
N ARG A 36 11.24 13.23 8.87
CA ARG A 36 10.67 12.00 9.44
C ARG A 36 10.13 12.24 10.84
N GLN A 37 8.90 11.79 11.09
CA GLN A 37 8.36 11.64 12.43
C GLN A 37 8.29 10.14 12.78
N CYS A 38 8.80 9.77 13.95
CA CYS A 38 8.74 8.39 14.40
C CYS A 38 7.37 8.09 14.99
N VAL A 39 6.73 7.03 14.51
CA VAL A 39 5.50 6.49 15.10
C VAL A 39 5.77 5.10 15.66
N TYR A 40 5.08 4.75 16.74
CA TYR A 40 5.15 3.41 17.30
C TYR A 40 4.16 2.49 16.59
N ILE A 41 4.63 1.30 16.22
CA ILE A 41 3.81 0.21 15.70
C ILE A 41 4.11 -1.06 16.49
N SER A 42 3.18 -2.01 16.45
CA SER A 42 3.41 -3.30 17.13
C SER A 42 4.58 -4.05 16.52
N ARG A 43 5.25 -4.87 17.34
CA ARG A 43 6.40 -5.68 16.91
C ARG A 43 6.05 -6.64 15.78
N ASP A 44 4.85 -7.22 15.79
CA ASP A 44 4.36 -8.11 14.74
C ASP A 44 4.21 -7.37 13.40
N VAL A 45 3.60 -6.19 13.41
CA VAL A 45 3.44 -5.35 12.21
C VAL A 45 4.80 -4.91 11.68
N HIS A 46 5.70 -4.46 12.55
CA HIS A 46 7.07 -4.11 12.16
C HIS A 46 7.80 -5.28 11.51
N GLY A 47 7.68 -6.50 12.06
CA GLY A 47 8.29 -7.70 11.49
C GLY A 47 7.77 -8.04 10.10
N LYS A 48 6.46 -7.89 9.87
CA LYS A 48 5.86 -8.10 8.54
C LYS A 48 6.34 -7.07 7.52
N ILE A 49 6.39 -5.79 7.90
CA ILE A 49 6.90 -4.73 7.03
C ILE A 49 8.36 -4.99 6.68
N LEU A 50 9.18 -5.40 7.65
CA LEU A 50 10.58 -5.70 7.42
C LEU A 50 10.78 -6.81 6.38
N ARG A 51 9.93 -7.85 6.39
CA ARG A 51 9.95 -8.89 5.36
C ARG A 51 9.54 -8.35 3.99
N ILE A 52 8.49 -7.52 3.93
CA ILE A 52 8.05 -6.91 2.66
C ILE A 52 9.18 -6.10 2.02
N VAL A 53 9.83 -5.22 2.79
CA VAL A 53 10.86 -4.33 2.23
C VAL A 53 12.15 -5.06 1.84
N ASN A 54 12.52 -6.13 2.56
CA ASN A 54 13.72 -6.91 2.26
C ASN A 54 13.48 -7.98 1.18
N ASP A 55 12.40 -8.76 1.32
CA ASP A 55 12.17 -9.95 0.50
C ASP A 55 11.51 -9.61 -0.84
N ILE A 56 10.70 -8.53 -0.89
CA ILE A 56 9.91 -8.17 -2.07
C ILE A 56 10.52 -6.95 -2.78
N ALA A 57 10.81 -5.88 -2.03
CA ALA A 57 11.36 -4.65 -2.60
C ALA A 57 12.90 -4.64 -2.72
N GLY A 58 13.57 -5.76 -2.43
CA GLY A 58 15.03 -5.89 -2.56
C GLY A 58 15.84 -4.87 -1.76
N GLY A 59 15.27 -4.27 -0.71
CA GLY A 59 15.90 -3.23 0.08
C GLY A 59 15.90 -1.83 -0.56
N GLU A 60 15.21 -1.62 -1.68
CA GLU A 60 15.14 -0.31 -2.35
C GLU A 60 14.29 0.72 -1.57
N ILE A 61 13.41 0.24 -0.69
CA ILE A 61 12.57 1.04 0.20
C ILE A 61 12.90 0.76 1.66
N SER A 62 12.93 1.80 2.48
CA SER A 62 13.08 1.64 3.94
C SER A 62 11.74 1.30 4.59
N VAL A 63 11.76 0.68 5.77
CA VAL A 63 10.56 0.44 6.60
C VAL A 63 9.74 1.73 6.78
N GLY A 64 10.41 2.85 7.10
CA GLY A 64 9.75 4.15 7.24
C GLY A 64 9.14 4.65 5.92
N GLY A 65 9.83 4.45 4.80
CA GLY A 65 9.33 4.75 3.45
C GLY A 65 8.05 3.98 3.12
N TYR A 66 8.04 2.68 3.40
CA TYR A 66 6.87 1.83 3.16
C TYR A 66 5.68 2.25 4.02
N VAL A 67 5.90 2.49 5.32
CA VAL A 67 4.85 2.93 6.25
C VAL A 67 4.26 4.27 5.81
N ASP A 68 5.10 5.23 5.44
CA ASP A 68 4.66 6.55 4.96
C ASP A 68 3.78 6.44 3.70
N THR A 69 4.20 5.62 2.73
CA THR A 69 3.43 5.39 1.51
C THR A 69 2.07 4.75 1.78
N VAL A 70 2.02 3.72 2.65
CA VAL A 70 0.77 3.06 3.05
C VAL A 70 -0.15 4.04 3.77
N LEU A 71 0.38 4.82 4.72
CA LEU A 71 -0.42 5.79 5.47
C LEU A 71 -0.93 6.92 4.58
N ARG A 72 -0.11 7.45 3.66
CA ARG A 72 -0.54 8.46 2.69
C ARG A 72 -1.70 7.95 1.84
N GLN A 73 -1.57 6.73 1.31
CA GLN A 73 -2.62 6.12 0.50
C GLN A 73 -3.90 5.88 1.30
N HIS A 74 -3.79 5.43 2.55
CA HIS A 74 -4.93 5.28 3.44
C HIS A 74 -5.64 6.62 3.69
N LEU A 75 -4.90 7.68 3.99
CA LEU A 75 -5.46 9.01 4.20
C LEU A 75 -6.18 9.54 2.96
N GLU A 76 -5.59 9.37 1.77
CA GLU A 76 -6.18 9.80 0.51
C GLU A 76 -7.47 9.02 0.19
N GLN A 77 -7.42 7.68 0.26
CA GLN A 77 -8.57 6.82 -0.04
C GLN A 77 -9.74 7.00 0.92
N HIS A 78 -9.46 7.37 2.18
CA HIS A 78 -10.46 7.52 3.22
C HIS A 78 -10.71 8.98 3.62
N LYS A 79 -10.20 9.95 2.84
CA LYS A 79 -10.29 11.38 3.16
C LYS A 79 -11.71 11.82 3.49
N GLU A 80 -12.67 11.49 2.62
CA GLU A 80 -14.08 11.88 2.80
C GLU A 80 -14.64 11.33 4.11
N ARG A 81 -14.39 10.04 4.38
CA ARG A 81 -14.88 9.38 5.59
C ARG A 81 -14.24 9.93 6.86
N ILE A 82 -12.93 10.20 6.82
CA ILE A 82 -12.20 10.81 7.93
C ILE A 82 -12.77 12.21 8.20
N ASN A 83 -12.97 13.02 7.16
CA ASN A 83 -13.54 14.36 7.29
C ASN A 83 -14.98 14.33 7.81
N GLU A 84 -15.83 13.39 7.38
CA GLU A 84 -17.16 13.21 7.94
C GLU A 84 -17.15 12.90 9.45
N LEU A 85 -16.25 12.02 9.89
CA LEU A 85 -16.10 11.67 11.31
C LEU A 85 -15.57 12.88 12.10
N TYR A 86 -14.66 13.66 11.52
CA TYR A 86 -14.08 14.84 12.14
C TYR A 86 -15.08 16.00 12.26
N LYS A 87 -15.89 16.27 11.22
CA LYS A 87 -16.96 17.29 11.22
C LYS A 87 -17.99 17.11 12.32
N LYS A 88 -18.21 15.87 12.79
CA LYS A 88 -19.09 15.61 13.94
C LYS A 88 -18.51 16.11 15.27
N GLN A 89 -17.23 16.48 15.34
CA GLN A 89 -16.56 16.94 16.55
C GLN A 89 -16.03 18.39 16.51
N ARG A 90 -15.66 18.99 15.35
CA ARG A 90 -15.48 20.44 15.02
C ARG A 90 -14.77 20.59 13.66
N GLU A 91 -14.77 21.80 13.07
CA GLU A 91 -14.36 22.17 11.68
C GLU A 91 -13.18 21.39 11.06
N ASP A 92 -13.26 21.09 9.75
CA ASP A 92 -12.41 20.20 8.94
C ASP A 92 -10.89 20.24 9.21
N LEU A 93 -10.25 19.04 9.23
CA LEU A 93 -8.81 18.87 9.43
C LEU A 93 -7.99 18.73 8.12
N ILE A 94 -8.60 18.34 6.99
CA ILE A 94 -7.90 17.91 5.76
C ILE A 94 -8.65 18.29 4.47
#